data_AF-A0A1F6RH62-F1
#
_entry.id   AF-A0A1F6RH62-F1
#
_cell.length_a   1.000
_cell.length_b   1.000
_cell.length_c   1.000
_cell.angle_alpha   90.00
_cell.angle_beta   90.00
_cell.angle_gamma   90.00
#
_symmetry.space_group_name_H-M   'P 1'
#
loop_
_entity.id
_entity.type
_entity.pdbx_description
1 polymer ?
#
loop_
_entity_poly.entity_id
_entity_poly.type
_entity_poly.pdbx_seq_one_letter_code
_entity_poly.pdbx_strand_id
1 'polypeptide(L)'
;MEKQTLILIRDFLFKSFIVGILFAILLFVMTTTFWDYASSIIYSKFTVNQKELGELVVDSFIHLRLFLIFIFLVPAISLHWVIKSTFKK
;
A
#
# COMPACT_ATOMS: atom_id res chain seq x y z
N MET A 1 22.82 -17.15 -12.34
CA MET A 1 22.60 -15.85 -11.67
C MET A 1 21.17 -15.35 -11.82
N GLU A 2 20.57 -15.35 -13.02
CA GLU A 2 19.22 -14.78 -13.24
C GLU A 2 18.10 -15.41 -12.40
N LYS A 3 18.10 -16.74 -12.19
CA LYS A 3 17.10 -17.42 -11.35
C LYS A 3 17.06 -16.90 -9.91
N GLN A 4 18.23 -16.74 -9.29
CA GLN A 4 18.34 -16.30 -7.90
C GLN A 4 17.92 -14.83 -7.77
N THR A 5 18.30 -13.98 -8.72
CA THR A 5 17.88 -12.58 -8.77
C THR A 5 16.36 -12.46 -8.94
N LEU A 6 15.74 -13.26 -9.82
CA LEU A 6 14.29 -13.28 -9.99
C LEU A 6 13.59 -13.72 -8.69
N ILE A 7 14.07 -14.77 -8.03
CA ILE A 7 13.50 -15.22 -6.75
C ILE A 7 13.60 -14.11 -5.68
N LEU A 8 14.75 -13.42 -5.61
CA LEU A 8 14.94 -12.28 -4.71
C LEU A 8 13.96 -11.15 -4.98
N ILE A 9 13.76 -10.76 -6.24
CA ILE A 9 12.82 -9.69 -6.62
C ILE A 9 11.40 -10.07 -6.22
N ARG A 10 10.98 -11.32 -6.49
CA ARG A 10 9.66 -11.81 -6.09
C ARG A 10 9.45 -11.71 -4.58
N ASP A 11 10.42 -12.20 -3.81
CA ASP A 11 10.32 -12.23 -2.35
C ASP A 11 10.37 -10.82 -1.75
N PHE A 12 11.16 -9.92 -2.34
CA PHE A 12 11.17 -8.51 -1.99
C PHE A 12 9.81 -7.86 -2.26
N LEU A 13 9.21 -8.08 -3.43
CA LEU A 13 7.89 -7.53 -3.77
C LEU A 13 6.80 -8.06 -2.83
N PHE A 14 6.77 -9.36 -2.54
CA PHE A 14 5.80 -9.93 -1.59
C PHE A 14 5.99 -9.41 -0.17
N LYS A 15 7.23 -9.36 0.34
CA LYS A 15 7.50 -8.84 1.67
C LYS A 15 7.13 -7.36 1.77
N SER A 16 7.46 -6.58 0.74
CA SER A 16 7.08 -5.15 0.67
C SER A 16 5.57 -4.97 0.63
N PHE A 17 4.84 -5.83 -0.10
CA PHE A 17 3.38 -5.83 -0.10
C PHE A 17 2.80 -6.12 1.29
N ILE A 18 3.31 -7.13 2.00
CA ILE A 18 2.86 -7.49 3.35
C ILE A 18 3.10 -6.34 4.34
N VAL A 19 4.30 -5.76 4.31
CA VAL A 19 4.64 -4.59 5.14
C VAL A 19 3.73 -3.41 4.78
N GLY A 20 3.47 -3.18 3.50
CA GLY A 20 2.56 -2.15 3.04
C GLY A 20 1.12 -2.33 3.53
N ILE A 21 0.60 -3.56 3.53
CA ILE A 21 -0.71 -3.87 4.14
C ILE A 21 -0.70 -3.57 5.63
N LEU A 22 0.35 -3.97 6.35
CA LEU A 22 0.45 -3.72 7.78
C LEU A 22 0.40 -2.20 8.08
N PHE A 23 1.12 -1.41 7.30
CA PHE A 23 1.03 0.06 7.37
C PHE A 23 -0.35 0.59 6.99
N ALA A 24 -1.00 0.03 5.97
CA ALA A 24 -2.36 0.43 5.58
C ALA A 24 -3.37 0.21 6.72
N ILE A 25 -3.27 -0.94 7.40
CA ILE A 25 -4.11 -1.26 8.57
C ILE A 25 -3.79 -0.31 9.72
N LEU A 26 -2.51 -0.09 10.02
CA LEU A 26 -2.09 0.82 11.08
C LEU A 26 -2.59 2.24 10.82
N LEU A 27 -2.47 2.74 9.58
CA LEU A 27 -3.02 4.03 9.16
C LEU A 27 -4.54 4.07 9.33
N PHE A 28 -5.25 3.02 8.92
CA PHE A 28 -6.70 2.95 9.09
C PHE A 28 -7.13 3.02 10.57
N VAL A 29 -6.44 2.28 11.44
CA VAL A 29 -6.68 2.33 12.90
C VAL A 29 -6.36 3.71 13.45
N MET A 30 -5.21 4.29 13.09
CA MET A 30 -4.83 5.65 13.52
C MET A 30 -5.86 6.68 13.06
N THR A 31 -6.27 6.63 11.79
CA THR A 31 -7.28 7.55 11.26
C THR A 31 -8.60 7.42 11.99
N THR A 32 -9.06 6.21 12.31
CA THR A 32 -10.34 6.01 13.00
C THR A 32 -10.30 6.36 14.49
N THR A 33 -9.18 6.11 15.17
CA THR A 33 -9.04 6.35 16.62
C THR A 33 -8.62 7.78 16.96
N PHE A 34 -7.82 8.42 16.13
CA PHE A 34 -7.31 9.78 16.35
C PHE A 34 -7.97 10.82 15.43
N TRP A 35 -9.07 10.47 14.75
CA TRP A 35 -9.74 11.36 13.80
C TRP A 35 -10.08 12.71 14.42
N ASP A 36 -10.72 12.71 15.58
CA ASP A 36 -11.25 13.93 16.19
C ASP A 36 -10.13 14.92 16.57
N TYR A 37 -9.03 14.38 17.09
CA TYR A 37 -7.85 15.18 17.43
C TYR A 37 -7.13 15.70 16.18
N ALA A 38 -6.85 14.82 15.22
CA ALA A 38 -6.12 15.18 14.01
C ALA A 38 -6.92 16.15 13.12
N SER A 39 -8.21 15.90 12.93
CA SER A 39 -9.10 16.74 12.13
C SER A 39 -9.23 18.15 12.73
N SER A 40 -9.37 18.27 14.06
CA SER A 40 -9.37 19.56 14.76
C SER A 40 -8.11 20.39 14.48
N ILE A 41 -6.93 19.77 14.54
CA ILE A 41 -5.67 20.45 14.22
C ILE A 41 -5.63 20.88 12.76
N ILE A 42 -6.05 20.00 11.85
CA ILE A 42 -6.04 20.28 10.41
C ILE A 42 -6.97 21.44 10.08
N TYR A 43 -8.20 21.45 10.62
CA TYR A 43 -9.15 22.54 10.43
C TYR A 43 -8.58 23.87 10.94
N SER A 44 -7.89 23.85 12.09
CA SER A 44 -7.29 25.07 12.66
C SER A 44 -6.12 25.64 11.84
N LYS A 45 -5.36 24.79 11.13
CA LYS A 45 -4.16 25.20 10.39
C LYS A 45 -4.38 25.46 8.91
N PHE A 46 -5.31 24.75 8.28
CA PHE A 46 -5.42 24.69 6.82
C PHE A 46 -6.74 25.26 6.28
N THR A 47 -7.64 25.75 7.14
CA THR A 47 -8.93 26.36 6.75
C THR A 47 -9.73 25.47 5.79
N VAL A 48 -9.69 24.16 6.02
CA VAL A 48 -10.31 23.13 5.16
C VAL A 48 -11.67 22.75 5.72
N ASN A 49 -12.64 22.45 4.86
CA ASN A 49 -13.94 21.97 5.30
C ASN A 49 -13.90 20.47 5.65
N GLN A 50 -14.82 20.01 6.50
CA GLN A 50 -14.91 18.60 6.91
C GLN A 50 -15.09 17.66 5.71
N LYS A 51 -15.88 18.08 4.72
CA LYS A 51 -16.14 17.30 3.50
C LYS A 51 -14.86 17.10 2.68
N GLU A 52 -14.13 18.18 2.42
CA GLU A 52 -12.89 18.16 1.62
C GLU A 52 -11.82 17.30 2.28
N LEU A 53 -11.67 17.40 3.61
CA LEU A 53 -10.71 16.58 4.35
C LEU A 53 -11.11 15.09 4.30
N GLY A 54 -12.40 14.78 4.44
CA GLY A 54 -12.91 13.41 4.33
C GLY A 54 -12.67 12.81 2.94
N GLU A 55 -12.97 13.57 1.88
CA GLU A 55 -12.71 13.17 0.50
C GLU A 55 -11.22 12.91 0.27
N LEU A 56 -10.34 13.80 0.71
CA LEU A 56 -8.89 13.64 0.57
C LEU A 56 -8.37 12.38 1.29
N VAL A 57 -8.87 12.11 2.48
CA VAL A 57 -8.44 10.94 3.28
C VAL A 57 -8.91 9.65 2.62
N VAL A 58 -10.17 9.58 2.18
CA VAL A 58 -10.69 8.41 1.45
C VAL A 58 -9.91 8.19 0.16
N ASP A 59 -9.69 9.25 -0.61
CA ASP A 59 -8.93 9.19 -1.85
C ASP A 59 -7.48 8.71 -1.61
N SER A 60 -6.84 9.17 -0.53
CA SER A 60 -5.52 8.70 -0.12
C SER A 60 -5.51 7.20 0.19
N PHE A 61 -6.53 6.68 0.88
CA PHE A 61 -6.66 5.23 1.12
C PHE A 61 -6.87 4.43 -0.17
N ILE A 62 -7.63 4.96 -1.13
CA ILE A 62 -7.83 4.32 -2.43
C ILE A 62 -6.51 4.25 -3.18
N HIS A 63 -5.80 5.38 -3.31
CA HIS A 63 -4.51 5.44 -3.98
C HIS A 63 -3.49 4.51 -3.33
N LEU A 64 -3.44 4.46 -1.99
CA LEU A 64 -2.54 3.56 -1.27
C LEU A 64 -2.86 2.10 -1.56
N ARG A 65 -4.14 1.70 -1.57
CA ARG A 65 -4.54 0.31 -1.93
C ARG A 65 -4.18 -0.02 -3.37
N LEU A 66 -4.46 0.89 -4.31
CA LEU A 66 -4.11 0.70 -5.72
C LEU A 66 -2.60 0.56 -5.89
N PHE A 67 -1.81 1.40 -5.22
CA PHE A 67 -0.36 1.31 -5.24
C PHE A 67 0.14 -0.03 -4.71
N LEU A 68 -0.37 -0.50 -3.56
CA LEU A 68 -0.01 -1.80 -3.01
C LEU A 68 -0.32 -2.96 -3.97
N ILE A 69 -1.52 -2.95 -4.57
CA ILE A 69 -1.96 -4.02 -5.48
C ILE A 69 -1.18 -3.98 -6.78
N PHE A 70 -1.15 -2.84 -7.48
CA PHE A 70 -0.63 -2.75 -8.83
C PHE A 70 0.90 -2.66 -8.90
N ILE A 71 1.55 -2.06 -7.91
CA ILE A 71 3.01 -1.86 -7.93
C ILE A 71 3.74 -3.00 -7.23
N PHE A 72 3.13 -3.64 -6.23
CA PHE A 72 3.78 -4.76 -5.53
C PHE A 72 3.15 -6.11 -5.85
N LEU A 73 1.85 -6.29 -5.59
CA LEU A 73 1.23 -7.62 -5.68
C LEU A 73 1.19 -8.16 -7.12
N VAL A 74 0.74 -7.35 -8.08
CA VAL A 74 0.64 -7.76 -9.49
C VAL A 74 2.01 -8.16 -10.06
N PRO A 75 3.08 -7.36 -9.90
CA PRO A 75 4.43 -7.78 -10.30
C PRO A 75 4.93 -9.01 -9.55
N ALA A 76 4.65 -9.15 -8.25
CA ALA A 76 5.07 -10.31 -7.48
C ALA A 76 4.46 -11.61 -8.01
N ILE A 77 3.16 -11.59 -8.30
CA ILE A 77 2.43 -12.73 -8.87
C ILE A 77 2.93 -13.02 -10.28
N SER A 78 3.06 -11.99 -11.13
CA SER A 78 3.57 -12.14 -12.49
C SER A 78 4.94 -12.84 -12.48
N LEU A 79 5.86 -12.36 -11.63
CA LEU A 79 7.20 -12.93 -11.51
C LEU A 79 7.17 -14.37 -10.98
N HIS A 80 6.25 -14.70 -10.08
CA HIS A 80 6.04 -16.07 -9.61
C HIS A 80 5.69 -17.02 -10.76
N TRP A 81 4.77 -16.62 -11.65
CA TRP A 81 4.40 -17.43 -12.82
C TRP A 81 5.54 -17.56 -13.83
N VAL A 82 6.29 -16.48 -14.07
CA VAL A 82 7.47 -16.50 -14.96
C VAL A 82 8.53 -17.47 -14.44
N ILE A 83 8.90 -17.39 -13.16
CA ILE A 83 9.87 -18.33 -12.56
C ILE A 83 9.36 -19.76 -12.70
N LYS A 84 8.07 -19.99 -12.44
CA LYS A 84 7.47 -21.33 -12.53
C LYS A 84 7.47 -21.88 -13.95
N SER A 85 7.26 -21.06 -14.99
CA SER A 85 7.27 -21.53 -16.38
C SER A 85 8.70 -21.73 -16.91
N THR A 86 9.65 -20.87 -16.53
CA THR A 86 11.04 -20.92 -17.00
C THR A 86 11.85 -22.06 -16.39
N PHE A 87 11.62 -22.40 -15.12
CA PHE A 87 12.46 -23.35 -14.37
C PHE A 87 11.82 -24.72 -14.09
N LYS A 88 10.71 -25.05 -14.78
CA LYS A 88 10.04 -26.36 -14.70
C LYS A 88 10.44 -27.31 -15.83
N LYS A 89 11.56 -27.04 -16.52
CA LYS A 89 12.24 -28.00 -17.41
C LYS A 89 13.30 -28.77 -16.64
#